data_AF-A0A8I0J2T7-F1
#
_entry.id   AF-A0A8I0J2T7-F1
#
_cell.length_a   1.000
_cell.length_b   1.000
_cell.length_c   1.000
_cell.angle_alpha   90.00
_cell.angle_beta   90.00
_cell.angle_gamma   90.00
#
_symmetry.space_group_name_H-M   'P 1'
#
loop_
_entity.id
_entity.type
_entity.pdbx_description
1 polymer ?
#
loop_
_entity_poly.entity_id
_entity_poly.type
_entity_poly.pdbx_seq_one_letter_code
_entity_poly.pdbx_strand_id
1 'polypeptide(L)'
;MIFGPTAPDAAAERHDAALDARAAEDSEQPRFVRGFHDILITIGVIVVLIGLWGLGGPFATLPVILVLAEILVRRQRLALPSVALTVALVHWVGTTSLMFVSEQEDAWKPLIFALAYLSAFPIPLGLFYWRYRVPLALAGLMVSIALVCVVAILLALEKILGIDLANEDHFMLLALTVLVGALGLFAAAMRYDVSDPQRETARSDTAFWLHLAAAPALLYALMGLVFLSNGGSTWWDGQAGFGQAVAAILIVAAFMLVGLVIDRRAFVTSGLVSLGGAVWTMLSQTGASLDSYVFVAFAVVGVTVLFIGIFWQRLRRMVMDLLPQTITARLHAAP
;
A
#
# COMPACT_ATOMS: atom_id res chain seq x y z
N MET A 1 -32.01 -44.45 22.51
CA MET A 1 -32.08 -43.02 22.85
C MET A 1 -30.79 -42.38 22.40
N ILE A 2 -30.84 -41.61 21.31
CA ILE A 2 -29.70 -40.82 20.83
C ILE A 2 -29.86 -39.46 21.52
N PHE A 3 -29.03 -39.18 22.52
CA PHE A 3 -28.99 -37.87 23.16
C PHE A 3 -28.36 -36.90 22.15
N GLY A 4 -29.20 -36.10 21.48
CA GLY A 4 -28.73 -34.92 20.77
C GLY A 4 -28.21 -33.88 21.77
N PRO A 5 -27.21 -33.06 21.39
CA PRO A 5 -26.65 -32.05 22.29
C PRO A 5 -27.76 -31.15 22.80
N THR A 6 -27.84 -31.02 24.12
CA THR A 6 -28.82 -30.15 24.79
C THR A 6 -28.57 -28.70 24.37
N ALA A 7 -29.66 -27.94 24.13
CA ALA A 7 -29.64 -26.55 23.69
C ALA A 7 -28.66 -25.57 24.42
N PRO A 8 -28.25 -25.78 25.70
CA PRO A 8 -27.24 -24.94 26.35
C PRO A 8 -25.85 -25.01 25.70
N ASP A 9 -25.40 -26.18 25.23
CA ASP A 9 -24.06 -26.36 24.64
C ASP A 9 -23.94 -25.63 23.31
N ALA A 10 -24.98 -25.70 22.47
CA ALA A 10 -25.03 -24.98 21.20
C ALA A 10 -25.11 -23.45 21.38
N ALA A 11 -25.57 -22.96 22.53
CA ALA A 11 -25.59 -21.54 22.84
C ALA A 11 -24.23 -21.06 23.39
N ALA A 12 -23.56 -21.89 24.19
CA ALA A 12 -22.19 -21.65 24.66
C ALA A 12 -21.18 -21.67 23.51
N GLU A 13 -21.24 -22.67 22.61
CA GLU A 13 -20.38 -22.73 21.41
C GLU A 13 -20.58 -21.52 20.48
N ARG A 14 -21.83 -21.04 20.32
CA ARG A 14 -22.10 -19.82 19.54
C ARG A 14 -21.59 -18.55 20.23
N HIS A 15 -21.59 -18.53 21.56
CA HIS A 15 -21.07 -17.41 22.35
C HIS A 15 -19.54 -17.37 22.25
N ASP A 16 -18.89 -18.51 22.42
CA ASP A 16 -17.43 -18.65 22.28
C ASP A 16 -16.99 -18.34 20.85
N ALA A 17 -17.68 -18.86 19.83
CA ALA A 17 -17.42 -18.52 18.43
C ALA A 17 -17.63 -17.02 18.13
N ALA A 18 -18.58 -16.36 18.80
CA ALA A 18 -18.81 -14.93 18.66
C ALA A 18 -17.74 -14.09 19.39
N LEU A 19 -17.19 -14.60 20.50
CA LEU A 19 -16.08 -13.99 21.22
C LEU A 19 -14.76 -14.16 20.45
N ASP A 20 -14.52 -15.32 19.86
CA ASP A 20 -13.36 -15.59 19.00
C ASP A 20 -13.44 -14.78 17.71
N ALA A 21 -14.62 -14.65 17.10
CA ALA A 21 -14.83 -13.79 15.94
C ALA A 21 -14.57 -12.30 16.25
N ARG A 22 -14.98 -11.83 17.44
CA ARG A 22 -14.68 -10.47 17.92
C ARG A 22 -13.21 -10.28 18.24
N ALA A 23 -12.56 -11.26 18.86
CA ALA A 23 -11.12 -11.22 19.15
C ALA A 23 -10.29 -11.23 17.86
N ALA A 24 -10.73 -11.97 16.84
CA ALA A 24 -10.16 -11.92 15.49
C ALA A 24 -10.37 -10.54 14.85
N GLU A 25 -11.57 -9.96 14.92
CA GLU A 25 -11.87 -8.61 14.42
C GLU A 25 -11.05 -7.51 15.12
N ASP A 26 -10.87 -7.60 16.45
CA ASP A 26 -10.07 -6.66 17.24
C ASP A 26 -8.56 -6.82 16.99
N SER A 27 -8.09 -8.03 16.66
CA SER A 27 -6.70 -8.26 16.19
C SER A 27 -6.45 -7.71 14.77
N GLU A 28 -7.52 -7.53 13.99
CA GLU A 28 -7.47 -7.05 12.61
C GLU A 28 -7.59 -5.53 12.48
N GLN A 29 -8.18 -4.85 13.47
CA GLN A 29 -8.16 -3.40 13.51
C GLN A 29 -6.76 -2.92 13.86
N PRO A 30 -6.07 -2.21 12.95
CA PRO A 30 -4.77 -1.70 13.29
C PRO A 30 -4.91 -0.73 14.47
N ARG A 31 -4.02 -0.89 15.45
CA ARG A 31 -4.11 -0.32 16.81
C ARG A 31 -4.12 1.21 16.88
N PHE A 32 -4.22 1.90 15.75
CA PHE A 32 -4.18 3.35 15.66
C PHE A 32 -5.48 4.06 16.03
N VAL A 33 -6.66 3.45 15.85
CA VAL A 33 -7.95 4.07 16.20
C VAL A 33 -8.29 3.81 17.68
N ARG A 34 -7.61 4.48 18.61
CA ARG A 34 -7.81 4.26 20.06
C ARG A 34 -8.79 5.22 20.74
N GLY A 35 -9.33 6.21 20.04
CA GLY A 35 -10.39 7.06 20.57
C GLY A 35 -10.69 8.29 19.73
N PHE A 36 -11.87 8.87 19.92
CA PHE A 36 -12.32 10.11 19.27
C PHE A 36 -11.33 11.28 19.48
N HIS A 37 -10.66 11.31 20.62
CA HIS A 37 -9.61 12.28 20.95
C HIS A 37 -8.43 12.25 19.97
N ASP A 38 -7.97 11.06 19.56
CA ASP A 38 -6.84 10.93 18.63
C ASP A 38 -7.22 11.47 17.25
N ILE A 39 -8.47 11.28 16.83
CA ILE A 39 -9.01 11.81 15.58
C ILE A 39 -9.01 13.34 15.61
N LEU A 40 -9.56 13.96 16.67
CA LEU A 40 -9.57 15.41 16.83
C LEU A 40 -8.17 16.01 16.80
N ILE A 41 -7.23 15.42 17.54
CA ILE A 41 -5.83 15.87 17.53
C ILE A 41 -5.24 15.74 16.12
N THR A 42 -5.50 14.64 15.43
CA THR A 42 -4.96 14.40 14.09
C THR A 42 -5.48 15.43 13.09
N ILE A 43 -6.77 15.76 13.15
CA ILE A 43 -7.36 16.84 12.35
C ILE A 43 -6.67 18.17 12.67
N GLY A 44 -6.49 18.49 13.96
CA GLY A 44 -5.78 19.70 14.39
C GLY A 44 -4.35 19.77 13.86
N VAL A 45 -3.60 18.66 13.91
CA VAL A 45 -2.24 18.57 13.34
C VAL A 45 -2.26 18.86 11.84
N ILE A 46 -3.17 18.24 11.08
CA ILE A 46 -3.27 18.43 9.63
C ILE A 46 -3.56 19.91 9.30
N VAL A 47 -4.57 20.51 9.96
CA VAL A 47 -4.95 21.91 9.73
C VAL A 47 -3.81 22.88 10.05
N VAL A 48 -3.12 22.67 11.17
CA VAL A 48 -1.96 23.50 11.55
C VAL A 48 -0.83 23.39 10.52
N LEU A 49 -0.52 22.18 10.08
CA LEU A 49 0.56 21.97 9.10
C LEU A 49 0.23 22.57 7.73
N ILE A 50 -1.02 22.47 7.26
CA ILE A 50 -1.47 23.12 6.02
C ILE A 50 -1.38 24.65 6.15
N GLY A 51 -1.84 25.22 7.26
CA GLY A 51 -1.77 26.67 7.49
C GLY A 51 -0.32 27.18 7.50
N LEU A 52 0.57 26.48 8.20
CA LEU A 52 2.00 26.83 8.25
C LEU A 52 2.70 26.64 6.91
N TRP A 53 2.29 25.65 6.13
CA TRP A 53 2.78 25.47 4.76
C TRP A 53 2.49 26.70 3.91
N GLY A 54 1.28 27.26 3.98
CA GLY A 54 0.92 28.49 3.27
C GLY A 54 1.70 29.73 3.72
N LEU A 55 2.15 29.79 4.98
CA LEU A 55 2.84 30.95 5.54
C LEU A 55 4.36 30.94 5.31
N GLY A 56 5.00 29.77 5.37
CA GLY A 56 6.46 29.68 5.29
C GLY A 56 7.00 28.40 4.64
N GLY A 57 6.13 27.66 3.96
CA GLY A 57 6.48 26.49 3.16
C GLY A 57 7.27 25.43 3.93
N PRO A 58 8.28 24.81 3.30
CA PRO A 58 9.11 23.80 3.96
C PRO A 58 9.82 24.31 5.22
N PHE A 59 10.31 25.55 5.23
CA PHE A 59 11.15 26.05 6.34
C PHE A 59 10.35 26.24 7.63
N ALA A 60 9.08 26.63 7.54
CA ALA A 60 8.21 26.76 8.72
C ALA A 60 7.65 25.40 9.20
N THR A 61 7.44 24.45 8.29
CA THR A 61 6.72 23.21 8.61
C THR A 61 7.59 22.13 9.22
N LEU A 62 8.87 21.97 8.83
CA LEU A 62 9.74 20.95 9.41
C LEU A 62 9.93 21.09 10.94
N PRO A 63 10.27 22.28 11.50
CA PRO A 63 10.41 22.42 12.95
C PRO A 63 9.15 22.02 13.70
N VAL A 64 7.98 22.36 13.15
CA VAL A 64 6.68 22.02 13.75
C VAL A 64 6.38 20.54 13.65
N ILE A 65 6.67 19.87 12.52
CA ILE A 65 6.57 18.42 12.39
C ILE A 65 7.41 17.74 13.49
N LEU A 66 8.65 18.19 13.70
CA LEU A 66 9.55 17.61 14.70
C LEU A 66 9.06 17.86 16.14
N VAL A 67 8.61 19.07 16.47
CA VAL A 67 8.07 19.39 17.80
C VAL A 67 6.80 18.59 18.08
N LEU A 68 5.86 18.53 17.13
CA LEU A 68 4.63 17.75 17.28
C LEU A 68 4.92 16.25 17.36
N ALA A 69 5.90 15.73 16.62
CA ALA A 69 6.31 14.34 16.74
C ALA A 69 6.90 14.03 18.13
N GLU A 70 7.70 14.92 18.68
CA GLU A 70 8.23 14.76 20.03
C GLU A 70 7.13 14.78 21.10
N ILE A 71 6.13 15.64 20.96
CA ILE A 71 5.04 15.73 21.93
C ILE A 71 4.05 14.58 21.75
N LEU A 72 3.45 14.45 20.56
CA LEU A 72 2.32 13.57 20.31
C LEU A 72 2.74 12.10 20.15
N VAL A 73 3.89 11.84 19.52
CA VAL A 73 4.36 10.47 19.25
C VAL A 73 5.24 9.96 20.37
N ARG A 74 6.28 10.71 20.77
CA ARG A 74 7.22 10.23 21.79
C ARG A 74 6.65 10.29 23.20
N ARG A 75 6.07 11.43 23.60
CA ARG A 75 5.60 11.64 24.97
C ARG A 75 4.19 11.10 25.19
N GLN A 76 3.25 11.43 24.30
CA GLN A 76 1.85 11.02 24.43
C GLN A 76 1.54 9.65 23.81
N ARG A 77 2.45 9.10 22.98
CA ARG A 77 2.31 7.76 22.35
C ARG A 77 1.01 7.58 21.55
N LEU A 78 0.54 8.65 20.93
CA LEU A 78 -0.65 8.64 20.08
C LEU A 78 -0.33 8.01 18.73
N ALA A 79 -1.22 7.15 18.25
CA ALA A 79 -0.95 6.34 17.07
C ALA A 79 -1.41 7.01 15.76
N LEU A 80 -2.62 7.57 15.69
CA LEU A 80 -3.10 8.30 14.50
C LEU A 80 -2.28 9.56 14.18
N PRO A 81 -1.95 10.43 15.15
CA PRO A 81 -1.07 11.57 14.88
C PRO A 81 0.31 11.15 14.37
N SER A 82 0.82 9.97 14.76
CA SER A 82 2.10 9.46 14.28
C SER A 82 2.07 9.14 12.77
N VAL A 83 0.94 8.61 12.28
CA VAL A 83 0.71 8.36 10.86
C VAL A 83 0.67 9.69 10.11
N ALA A 84 -0.14 10.65 10.58
CA ALA A 84 -0.27 11.97 9.94
C ALA A 84 1.08 12.72 9.88
N LEU A 85 1.86 12.69 10.96
CA LEU A 85 3.19 13.33 11.00
C LEU A 85 4.21 12.62 10.12
N THR A 86 4.12 11.29 9.96
CA THR A 86 4.98 10.56 9.02
C THR A 86 4.65 10.93 7.58
N VAL A 87 3.36 11.02 7.23
CA VAL A 87 2.92 11.48 5.90
C VAL A 87 3.34 12.92 5.65
N ALA A 88 3.20 13.80 6.65
CA ALA A 88 3.66 15.18 6.55
C ALA A 88 5.18 15.26 6.34
N LEU A 89 5.97 14.41 7.01
CA LEU A 89 7.41 14.32 6.77
C LEU A 89 7.72 13.85 5.35
N VAL A 90 7.04 12.81 4.85
CA VAL A 90 7.21 12.32 3.48
C VAL A 90 6.91 13.43 2.46
N HIS A 91 5.80 14.14 2.64
CA HIS A 91 5.44 15.28 1.81
C HIS A 91 6.48 16.40 1.87
N TRP A 92 6.96 16.73 3.06
CA TRP A 92 7.99 17.74 3.27
C TRP A 92 9.31 17.37 2.56
N VAL A 93 9.75 16.11 2.68
CA VAL A 93 10.96 15.63 2.01
C VAL A 93 10.80 15.67 0.50
N GLY A 94 9.66 15.21 -0.04
CA GLY A 94 9.42 15.23 -1.47
C GLY A 94 9.39 16.64 -2.05
N THR A 95 8.64 17.56 -1.44
CA THR A 95 8.57 18.95 -1.89
C THR A 95 9.91 19.67 -1.77
N THR A 96 10.65 19.48 -0.68
CA THR A 96 11.99 20.05 -0.51
C THR A 96 12.96 19.47 -1.53
N SER A 97 12.94 18.15 -1.73
CA SER A 97 13.79 17.51 -2.74
C SER A 97 13.48 18.03 -4.15
N LEU A 98 12.19 18.16 -4.51
CA LEU A 98 11.77 18.74 -5.78
C LEU A 98 12.28 20.16 -5.95
N MET A 99 12.19 21.01 -4.92
CA MET A 99 12.73 22.37 -4.97
C MET A 99 14.23 22.41 -5.33
N PHE A 100 15.01 21.40 -4.92
CA PHE A 100 16.44 21.32 -5.25
C PHE A 100 16.73 20.69 -6.62
N VAL A 101 15.89 19.76 -7.09
CA VAL A 101 16.14 19.06 -8.36
C VAL A 101 15.39 19.65 -9.56
N SER A 102 14.32 20.42 -9.34
CA SER A 102 13.42 20.91 -10.40
C SER A 102 14.12 21.78 -11.43
N GLU A 103 15.13 22.55 -11.04
CA GLU A 103 15.93 23.35 -11.99
C GLU A 103 16.71 22.48 -13.00
N GLN A 104 16.87 21.19 -12.71
CA GLN A 104 17.61 20.24 -13.53
C GLN A 104 16.70 19.29 -14.32
N GLU A 105 15.37 19.51 -14.29
CA GLU A 105 14.39 18.64 -14.95
C GLU A 105 14.69 18.48 -16.45
N ASP A 106 15.01 19.57 -17.15
CA ASP A 106 15.35 19.54 -18.58
C ASP A 106 16.82 19.14 -18.85
N ALA A 107 17.69 19.30 -17.87
CA ALA A 107 19.14 19.13 -18.03
C ALA A 107 19.59 17.68 -17.76
N TRP A 108 18.91 16.98 -16.86
CA TRP A 108 19.27 15.63 -16.44
C TRP A 108 18.41 14.59 -17.13
N LYS A 109 19.01 13.42 -17.39
CA LYS A 109 18.23 12.26 -17.83
C LYS A 109 17.17 11.89 -16.78
N PRO A 110 15.98 11.40 -17.20
CA PRO A 110 14.88 11.09 -16.28
C PRO A 110 15.28 10.17 -15.11
N LEU A 111 16.09 9.14 -15.35
CA LEU A 111 16.53 8.24 -14.29
C LEU A 111 17.52 8.89 -13.31
N ILE A 112 18.36 9.83 -13.76
CA ILE A 112 19.27 10.59 -12.89
C ILE A 112 18.46 11.52 -12.00
N PHE A 113 17.50 12.23 -12.60
CA PHE A 113 16.56 13.08 -11.87
C PHE A 113 15.79 12.27 -10.81
N ALA A 114 15.23 11.12 -11.21
CA ALA A 114 14.51 10.22 -10.31
C ALA A 114 15.40 9.73 -9.16
N LEU A 115 16.65 9.36 -9.43
CA LEU A 115 17.59 8.93 -8.40
C LEU A 115 17.89 10.06 -7.41
N ALA A 116 18.19 11.26 -7.92
CA ALA A 116 18.46 12.44 -7.09
C ALA A 116 17.27 12.74 -6.17
N TYR A 117 16.06 12.78 -6.73
CA TYR A 117 14.82 12.97 -6.00
C TYR A 117 14.59 11.90 -4.91
N LEU A 118 14.65 10.62 -5.28
CA LEU A 118 14.33 9.51 -4.37
C LEU A 118 15.39 9.31 -3.28
N SER A 119 16.64 9.71 -3.53
CA SER A 119 17.74 9.59 -2.57
C SER A 119 17.55 10.45 -1.31
N ALA A 120 16.67 11.45 -1.34
CA ALA A 120 16.38 12.31 -0.20
C ALA A 120 15.56 11.63 0.91
N PHE A 121 14.84 10.54 0.61
CA PHE A 121 13.85 9.92 1.51
C PHE A 121 14.43 8.99 2.60
N PRO A 122 15.43 8.13 2.33
CA PRO A 122 15.86 7.13 3.32
C PRO A 122 16.36 7.73 4.64
N ILE A 123 17.14 8.82 4.59
CA ILE A 123 17.75 9.38 5.81
C ILE A 123 16.69 9.97 6.76
N PRO A 124 15.81 10.89 6.33
CA PRO A 124 14.76 11.43 7.20
C PRO A 124 13.84 10.36 7.77
N LEU A 125 13.41 9.38 6.95
CA LEU A 125 12.55 8.29 7.38
C LEU A 125 13.25 7.37 8.38
N GLY A 126 14.54 7.08 8.16
CA GLY A 126 15.37 6.32 9.09
C GLY A 126 15.54 7.01 10.44
N LEU A 127 15.80 8.32 10.43
CA LEU A 127 15.91 9.13 11.65
C LEU A 127 14.58 9.20 12.40
N PHE A 128 13.47 9.41 11.68
CA PHE A 128 12.14 9.46 12.25
C PHE A 128 11.74 8.11 12.88
N TYR A 129 11.99 7.01 12.18
CA TYR A 129 11.78 5.67 12.72
C TYR A 129 12.69 5.40 13.93
N TRP A 130 13.98 5.74 13.86
CA TRP A 130 14.91 5.51 14.97
C TRP A 130 14.44 6.21 16.26
N ARG A 131 13.97 7.45 16.14
CA ARG A 131 13.55 8.29 17.27
C ARG A 131 12.15 7.96 17.81
N TYR A 132 11.19 7.74 16.92
CA TYR A 132 9.76 7.63 17.25
C TYR A 132 9.20 6.21 17.14
N ARG A 133 9.92 5.30 16.48
CA ARG A 133 9.56 3.88 16.30
C ARG A 133 8.18 3.67 15.67
N VAL A 134 7.82 4.57 14.75
CA VAL A 134 6.55 4.51 14.01
C VAL A 134 6.63 3.47 12.90
N PRO A 135 5.72 2.46 12.85
CA PRO A 135 5.73 1.41 11.83
C PRO A 135 5.70 1.93 10.39
N LEU A 136 4.90 2.97 10.12
CA LEU A 136 4.81 3.59 8.79
C LEU A 136 6.14 4.21 8.36
N ALA A 137 6.93 4.77 9.28
CA ALA A 137 8.23 5.35 8.94
C ALA A 137 9.25 4.27 8.54
N LEU A 138 9.20 3.09 9.17
CA LEU A 138 10.02 1.94 8.79
C LEU A 138 9.59 1.38 7.43
N ALA A 139 8.29 1.22 7.20
CA ALA A 139 7.77 0.81 5.91
C ALA A 139 8.17 1.79 4.81
N GLY A 140 8.01 3.09 5.05
CA GLY A 140 8.46 4.15 4.15
C GLY A 140 9.96 4.11 3.86
N LEU A 141 10.79 3.87 4.89
CA LEU A 141 12.23 3.68 4.73
C LEU A 141 12.52 2.52 3.77
N MET A 142 11.91 1.36 3.98
CA MET A 142 12.12 0.18 3.14
C MET A 142 11.65 0.40 1.70
N VAL A 143 10.51 1.07 1.51
CA VAL A 143 10.01 1.48 0.20
C VAL A 143 11.00 2.42 -0.48
N SER A 144 11.50 3.45 0.22
CA SER A 144 12.44 4.42 -0.34
C SER A 144 13.75 3.76 -0.77
N ILE A 145 14.29 2.83 0.03
CA ILE A 145 15.48 2.06 -0.33
C ILE A 145 15.21 1.19 -1.56
N ALA A 146 14.07 0.49 -1.61
CA ALA A 146 13.70 -0.34 -2.75
C ALA A 146 13.62 0.49 -4.04
N LEU A 147 12.98 1.67 -4.00
CA LEU A 147 12.89 2.59 -5.13
C LEU A 147 14.26 3.09 -5.58
N VAL A 148 15.11 3.53 -4.66
CA VAL A 148 16.49 3.95 -4.97
C VAL A 148 17.28 2.81 -5.61
N CYS A 149 17.18 1.58 -5.09
CA CYS A 149 17.83 0.41 -5.67
C CYS A 149 17.32 0.10 -7.09
N VAL A 150 16.00 0.16 -7.32
CA VAL A 150 15.41 -0.06 -8.64
C VAL A 150 15.97 0.96 -9.64
N VAL A 151 15.96 2.25 -9.31
CA VAL A 151 16.49 3.29 -10.21
C VAL A 151 18.00 3.15 -10.42
N ALA A 152 18.76 2.82 -9.38
CA ALA A 152 20.19 2.58 -9.51
C ALA A 152 20.51 1.38 -10.42
N ILE A 153 19.72 0.29 -10.35
CA ILE A 153 19.84 -0.86 -11.23
C ILE A 153 19.51 -0.47 -12.67
N LEU A 154 18.44 0.30 -12.90
CA LEU A 154 18.08 0.77 -14.24
C LEU A 154 19.20 1.62 -14.85
N LEU A 155 19.79 2.54 -14.08
CA LEU A 155 20.95 3.34 -14.51
C LEU A 155 22.18 2.47 -14.82
N ALA A 156 22.43 1.43 -14.03
CA ALA A 156 23.50 0.49 -14.29
C ALA A 156 23.26 -0.29 -15.59
N LEU A 157 22.02 -0.71 -15.84
CA LEU A 157 21.62 -1.40 -17.07
C LEU A 157 21.76 -0.49 -18.30
N GLU A 158 21.31 0.77 -18.23
CA GLU A 158 21.51 1.76 -19.30
C GLU A 158 22.99 1.88 -19.67
N LYS A 159 23.85 2.01 -18.66
CA LYS A 159 25.29 2.17 -18.86
C LYS A 159 25.95 0.91 -19.44
N ILE A 160 25.53 -0.28 -19.00
CA ILE A 160 26.11 -1.56 -19.45
C ILE A 160 25.67 -1.89 -20.87
N LEU A 161 24.39 -1.69 -21.18
CA LEU A 161 23.78 -2.06 -22.45
C LEU A 161 23.92 -0.96 -23.51
N GLY A 162 24.28 0.28 -23.11
CA GLY A 162 24.42 1.41 -24.02
C GLY A 162 23.08 1.87 -24.61
N ILE A 163 21.97 1.62 -23.91
CA ILE A 163 20.61 1.97 -24.33
C ILE A 163 20.00 3.03 -23.41
N ASP A 164 19.00 3.73 -23.91
CA ASP A 164 18.18 4.65 -23.14
C ASP A 164 16.92 3.92 -22.65
N LEU A 165 16.88 3.56 -21.35
CA LEU A 165 15.74 2.85 -20.77
C LEU A 165 14.56 3.79 -20.51
N ALA A 166 14.79 5.11 -20.53
CA ALA A 166 13.72 6.09 -20.46
C ALA A 166 12.95 6.22 -21.79
N ASN A 167 13.48 5.64 -22.89
CA ASN A 167 12.76 5.56 -24.16
C ASN A 167 11.66 4.48 -24.12
N GLU A 168 10.55 4.73 -24.81
CA GLU A 168 9.35 3.89 -24.83
C GLU A 168 9.65 2.45 -25.31
N ASP A 169 10.65 2.29 -26.17
CA ASP A 169 11.07 1.00 -26.74
C ASP A 169 11.57 -0.01 -25.68
N HIS A 170 12.03 0.45 -24.52
CA HIS A 170 12.63 -0.40 -23.48
C HIS A 170 11.73 -0.58 -22.24
N PHE A 171 10.44 -0.22 -22.34
CA PHE A 171 9.52 -0.24 -21.20
C PHE A 171 9.37 -1.63 -20.56
N MET A 172 9.54 -2.71 -21.32
CA MET A 172 9.51 -4.07 -20.77
C MET A 172 10.60 -4.28 -19.71
N LEU A 173 11.82 -3.76 -19.92
CA LEU A 173 12.92 -3.87 -18.98
C LEU A 173 12.67 -3.03 -17.72
N LEU A 174 12.06 -1.85 -17.89
CA LEU A 174 11.59 -1.02 -16.79
C LEU A 174 10.56 -1.77 -15.94
N ALA A 175 9.49 -2.28 -16.56
CA ALA A 175 8.43 -3.03 -15.89
C ALA A 175 8.97 -4.26 -15.15
N LEU A 176 9.91 -5.01 -15.76
CA LEU A 176 10.54 -6.17 -15.13
C LEU A 176 11.39 -5.78 -13.91
N THR A 177 12.17 -4.70 -14.01
CA THR A 177 13.01 -4.23 -12.89
C THR A 177 12.16 -3.74 -11.72
N VAL A 178 11.08 -3.01 -12.01
CA VAL A 178 10.09 -2.59 -11.01
C VAL A 178 9.40 -3.81 -10.39
N LEU A 179 9.05 -4.83 -11.20
CA LEU A 179 8.45 -6.08 -10.71
C LEU A 179 9.38 -6.79 -9.72
N VAL A 180 10.67 -6.91 -10.03
CA VAL A 180 11.66 -7.51 -9.12
C VAL A 180 11.77 -6.71 -7.82
N GLY A 181 11.81 -5.38 -7.90
CA GLY A 181 11.80 -4.51 -6.71
C GLY A 181 10.54 -4.69 -5.85
N ALA A 182 9.37 -4.74 -6.50
CA ALA A 182 8.09 -4.93 -5.85
C ALA A 182 7.96 -6.33 -5.21
N LEU A 183 8.49 -7.38 -5.86
CA LEU A 183 8.59 -8.72 -5.29
C LEU A 183 9.52 -8.75 -4.07
N GLY A 184 10.63 -8.03 -4.12
CA GLY A 184 11.53 -7.86 -2.96
C GLY A 184 10.83 -7.17 -1.79
N LEU A 185 10.07 -6.10 -2.06
CA LEU A 185 9.27 -5.40 -1.05
C LEU A 185 8.17 -6.30 -0.47
N PHE A 186 7.47 -7.05 -1.32
CA PHE A 186 6.45 -8.01 -0.91
C PHE A 186 7.04 -9.15 -0.06
N ALA A 187 8.20 -9.68 -0.43
CA ALA A 187 8.91 -10.68 0.37
C ALA A 187 9.32 -10.11 1.74
N ALA A 188 9.72 -8.85 1.81
CA ALA A 188 9.99 -8.17 3.07
C ALA A 188 8.70 -8.01 3.91
N ALA A 189 7.57 -7.64 3.28
CA ALA A 189 6.26 -7.58 3.93
C ALA A 189 5.87 -8.94 4.55
N MET A 190 6.00 -10.02 3.77
CA MET A 190 5.75 -11.39 4.22
C MET A 190 6.65 -11.82 5.38
N ARG A 191 7.93 -11.40 5.38
CA ARG A 191 8.83 -11.68 6.50
C ARG A 191 8.35 -11.03 7.80
N TYR A 192 7.84 -9.80 7.75
CA TYR A 192 7.25 -9.16 8.93
C TYR A 192 5.96 -9.85 9.35
N ASP A 193 5.10 -10.20 8.39
CA ASP A 193 3.81 -10.83 8.64
C ASP A 193 3.94 -12.20 9.32
N VAL A 194 4.79 -13.08 8.78
CA VAL A 194 5.04 -14.42 9.33
C VAL A 194 5.82 -14.37 10.65
N SER A 195 6.55 -13.29 10.92
CA SER A 195 7.29 -13.13 12.18
C SER A 195 6.42 -12.77 13.38
N ASP A 196 5.14 -12.46 13.16
CA ASP A 196 4.18 -12.10 14.20
C ASP A 196 2.80 -12.74 13.94
N PRO A 197 2.67 -14.08 14.03
CA PRO A 197 1.43 -14.81 13.71
C PRO A 197 0.27 -14.60 14.70
N GLN A 198 0.49 -13.89 15.80
CA GLN A 198 -0.57 -13.52 16.75
C GLN A 198 -0.93 -12.04 16.63
N ARG A 199 -0.22 -11.28 15.77
CA ARG A 199 -0.44 -9.84 15.49
C ARG A 199 -0.37 -8.96 16.74
N GLU A 200 0.45 -9.33 17.71
CA GLU A 200 0.50 -8.64 19.00
C GLU A 200 1.51 -7.48 18.99
N THR A 201 2.49 -7.52 18.08
CA THR A 201 3.62 -6.58 18.06
C THR A 201 3.48 -5.53 16.97
N ALA A 202 4.30 -4.47 17.07
CA ALA A 202 4.41 -3.43 16.03
C ALA A 202 4.92 -3.96 14.66
N ARG A 203 5.34 -5.23 14.58
CA ARG A 203 5.72 -5.89 13.32
C ARG A 203 4.50 -6.12 12.43
N SER A 204 3.34 -6.45 13.01
CA SER A 204 2.08 -6.57 12.27
C SER A 204 1.68 -5.25 11.61
N ASP A 205 1.83 -4.13 12.32
CA ASP A 205 1.58 -2.80 11.77
C ASP A 205 2.54 -2.48 10.61
N THR A 206 3.83 -2.84 10.76
CA THR A 206 4.83 -2.65 9.71
C THR A 206 4.51 -3.49 8.47
N ALA A 207 4.12 -4.75 8.67
CA ALA A 207 3.70 -5.66 7.60
C ALA A 207 2.50 -5.09 6.83
N PHE A 208 1.50 -4.55 7.54
CA PHE A 208 0.35 -3.90 6.93
C PHE A 208 0.76 -2.77 5.97
N TRP A 209 1.61 -1.84 6.42
CA TRP A 209 2.07 -0.72 5.59
C TRP A 209 2.92 -1.17 4.41
N LEU A 210 3.77 -2.20 4.59
CA LEU A 210 4.55 -2.77 3.49
C LEU A 210 3.67 -3.46 2.45
N HIS A 211 2.64 -4.21 2.87
CA HIS A 211 1.67 -4.79 1.93
C HIS A 211 0.86 -3.72 1.20
N LEU A 212 0.45 -2.66 1.91
CA LEU A 212 -0.27 -1.53 1.32
C LEU A 212 0.56 -0.85 0.21
N ALA A 213 1.88 -0.80 0.35
CA ALA A 213 2.79 -0.25 -0.66
C ALA A 213 3.22 -1.26 -1.76
N ALA A 214 3.37 -2.54 -1.41
CA ALA A 214 3.83 -3.56 -2.34
C ALA A 214 2.74 -4.00 -3.32
N ALA A 215 1.48 -4.07 -2.88
CA ALA A 215 0.38 -4.51 -3.73
C ALA A 215 0.13 -3.61 -4.95
N PRO A 216 0.08 -2.26 -4.85
CA PRO A 216 0.00 -1.39 -6.02
C PRO A 216 1.23 -1.53 -6.91
N ALA A 217 2.43 -1.57 -6.32
CA ALA A 217 3.68 -1.67 -7.08
C ALA A 217 3.73 -2.95 -7.93
N LEU A 218 3.34 -4.10 -7.37
CA LEU A 218 3.25 -5.35 -8.11
C LEU A 218 2.16 -5.28 -9.19
N LEU A 219 0.99 -4.71 -8.88
CA LEU A 219 -0.11 -4.56 -9.83
C LEU A 219 0.34 -3.73 -11.04
N TYR A 220 0.87 -2.53 -10.80
CA TYR A 220 1.32 -1.62 -11.86
C TYR A 220 2.47 -2.23 -12.68
N ALA A 221 3.40 -2.96 -12.06
CA ALA A 221 4.48 -3.62 -12.79
C ALA A 221 3.96 -4.74 -13.71
N LEU A 222 3.02 -5.56 -13.24
CA LEU A 222 2.40 -6.62 -14.05
C LEU A 222 1.49 -6.06 -15.15
N MET A 223 0.74 -5.00 -14.85
CA MET A 223 -0.03 -4.29 -15.87
C MET A 223 0.89 -3.71 -16.93
N GLY A 224 2.02 -3.11 -16.52
CA GLY A 224 3.04 -2.63 -17.44
C GLY A 224 3.52 -3.72 -18.41
N LEU A 225 3.77 -4.92 -17.88
CA LEU A 225 4.21 -6.06 -18.68
C LEU A 225 3.15 -6.55 -19.69
N VAL A 226 1.87 -6.51 -19.33
CA VAL A 226 0.76 -6.97 -20.20
C VAL A 226 0.38 -5.95 -21.26
N PHE A 227 0.35 -4.67 -20.89
CA PHE A 227 -0.21 -3.63 -21.75
C PHE A 227 0.83 -3.03 -22.69
N LEU A 228 2.09 -2.90 -22.26
CA LEU A 228 3.14 -2.31 -23.10
C LEU A 228 3.88 -3.33 -23.98
N SER A 229 3.64 -4.64 -23.82
CA SER A 229 4.27 -5.67 -24.67
C SER A 229 3.87 -5.58 -26.15
N ASN A 230 2.80 -4.84 -26.48
CA ASN A 230 2.25 -4.73 -27.84
C ASN A 230 2.49 -3.36 -28.48
N GLY A 231 3.44 -2.56 -27.97
CA GLY A 231 3.78 -1.24 -28.55
C GLY A 231 2.81 -0.11 -28.18
N GLY A 232 1.91 -0.33 -27.22
CA GLY A 232 1.14 0.76 -26.61
C GLY A 232 2.02 1.52 -25.63
N SER A 233 2.05 2.86 -25.73
CA SER A 233 2.84 3.74 -24.85
C SER A 233 2.18 3.95 -23.48
N THR A 234 0.89 3.66 -23.36
CA THR A 234 0.14 3.73 -22.08
C THR A 234 -0.85 2.57 -21.98
N TRP A 235 -1.23 2.22 -20.75
CA TRP A 235 -2.14 1.10 -20.47
C TRP A 235 -3.60 1.53 -20.24
N TRP A 236 -3.90 2.83 -20.40
CA TRP A 236 -5.20 3.45 -20.18
C TRP A 236 -5.74 4.17 -21.43
N ASP A 237 -5.14 3.95 -22.60
CA ASP A 237 -5.54 4.56 -23.88
C ASP A 237 -6.87 4.02 -24.44
N GLY A 238 -7.46 3.00 -23.78
CA GLY A 238 -8.70 2.35 -24.20
C GLY A 238 -8.54 1.39 -25.38
N GLN A 239 -7.31 1.13 -25.85
CA GLN A 239 -7.03 0.23 -26.98
C GLN A 239 -6.68 -1.20 -26.54
N ALA A 240 -7.03 -1.56 -25.30
CA ALA A 240 -6.75 -2.88 -24.75
C ALA A 240 -7.39 -4.00 -25.57
N GLY A 241 -6.56 -4.90 -26.11
CA GLY A 241 -7.05 -6.11 -26.78
C GLY A 241 -7.73 -7.07 -25.80
N PHE A 242 -8.57 -7.98 -26.32
CA PHE A 242 -9.27 -8.99 -25.50
C PHE A 242 -8.32 -9.78 -24.58
N GLY A 243 -7.15 -10.18 -25.09
CA GLY A 243 -6.15 -10.91 -24.30
C GLY A 243 -5.59 -10.10 -23.13
N GLN A 244 -5.38 -8.79 -23.31
CA GLN A 244 -4.90 -7.90 -22.24
C GLN A 244 -5.96 -7.68 -21.17
N ALA A 245 -7.23 -7.54 -21.57
CA ALA A 245 -8.35 -7.45 -20.64
C ALA A 245 -8.49 -8.73 -19.79
N VAL A 246 -8.39 -9.92 -20.40
CA VAL A 246 -8.40 -11.20 -19.68
C VAL A 246 -7.21 -11.30 -18.72
N ALA A 247 -6.01 -10.94 -19.16
CA ALA A 247 -4.82 -10.95 -18.31
C ALA A 247 -4.96 -9.98 -17.11
N ALA A 248 -5.54 -8.79 -17.31
CA ALA A 248 -5.82 -7.85 -16.22
C ALA A 248 -6.76 -8.44 -15.16
N ILE A 249 -7.84 -9.09 -15.60
CA ILE A 249 -8.78 -9.76 -14.69
C ILE A 249 -8.09 -10.88 -13.91
N LEU A 250 -7.27 -11.71 -14.59
CA LEU A 250 -6.52 -12.80 -13.94
C LEU A 250 -5.52 -12.28 -12.91
N ILE A 251 -4.82 -11.19 -13.21
CA ILE A 251 -3.88 -10.55 -12.28
C ILE A 251 -4.65 -10.06 -11.05
N VAL A 252 -5.73 -9.30 -11.21
CA VAL A 252 -6.53 -8.83 -10.07
C VAL A 252 -7.07 -10.02 -9.25
N ALA A 253 -7.58 -11.06 -9.90
CA ALA A 253 -8.04 -12.27 -9.23
C ALA A 253 -6.93 -12.98 -8.42
N ALA A 254 -5.70 -13.04 -8.97
CA ALA A 254 -4.55 -13.60 -8.26
C ALA A 254 -4.19 -12.79 -7.00
N PHE A 255 -4.23 -11.45 -7.08
CA PHE A 255 -3.98 -10.60 -5.89
C PHE A 255 -5.06 -10.78 -4.83
N MET A 256 -6.31 -10.92 -5.25
CA MET A 256 -7.41 -11.22 -4.33
C MET A 256 -7.20 -12.57 -3.63
N LEU A 257 -6.80 -13.59 -4.36
CA LEU A 257 -6.49 -14.90 -3.80
C LEU A 257 -5.31 -14.84 -2.81
N VAL A 258 -4.23 -14.15 -3.18
CA VAL A 258 -3.07 -13.91 -2.30
C VAL A 258 -3.50 -13.17 -1.02
N GLY A 259 -4.34 -12.13 -1.14
CA GLY A 259 -4.87 -11.39 -0.01
C GLY A 259 -5.71 -12.25 0.94
N LEU A 260 -6.53 -13.16 0.40
CA LEU A 260 -7.32 -14.13 1.19
C LEU A 260 -6.42 -15.13 1.91
N VAL A 261 -5.39 -15.67 1.24
CA VAL A 261 -4.46 -16.66 1.81
C VAL A 261 -3.68 -16.06 2.99
N ILE A 262 -3.16 -14.85 2.84
CA ILE A 262 -2.35 -14.18 3.88
C ILE A 262 -3.25 -13.59 4.99
N ASP A 263 -4.57 -13.57 4.79
CA ASP A 263 -5.53 -12.91 5.67
C ASP A 263 -5.20 -11.43 5.89
N ARG A 264 -4.75 -10.76 4.84
CA ARG A 264 -4.34 -9.36 4.88
C ARG A 264 -5.25 -8.52 4.00
N ARG A 265 -6.25 -7.91 4.64
CA ARG A 265 -7.14 -6.90 4.04
C ARG A 265 -6.40 -5.72 3.42
N ALA A 266 -5.13 -5.50 3.80
CA ALA A 266 -4.24 -4.51 3.20
C ALA A 266 -4.19 -4.57 1.66
N PHE A 267 -4.30 -5.78 1.06
CA PHE A 267 -4.39 -5.95 -0.39
C PHE A 267 -5.65 -5.30 -0.97
N VAL A 268 -6.80 -5.50 -0.33
CA VAL A 268 -8.08 -4.90 -0.73
C VAL A 268 -8.03 -3.39 -0.53
N THR A 269 -7.50 -2.93 0.60
CA THR A 269 -7.33 -1.50 0.89
C THR A 269 -6.42 -0.84 -0.15
N SER A 270 -5.32 -1.48 -0.53
CA SER A 270 -4.44 -1.03 -1.60
C SER A 270 -5.18 -0.94 -2.94
N GLY A 271 -5.95 -1.97 -3.31
CA GLY A 271 -6.74 -1.98 -4.53
C GLY A 271 -7.76 -0.84 -4.57
N LEU A 272 -8.39 -0.53 -3.43
CA LEU A 272 -9.29 0.61 -3.29
C LEU A 272 -8.59 1.96 -3.48
N VAL A 273 -7.38 2.12 -2.93
CA VAL A 273 -6.57 3.33 -3.14
C VAL A 273 -6.18 3.48 -4.60
N SER A 274 -5.71 2.41 -5.25
CA SER A 274 -5.40 2.40 -6.69
C SER A 274 -6.62 2.72 -7.55
N LEU A 275 -7.79 2.16 -7.20
CA LEU A 275 -9.06 2.46 -7.87
C LEU A 275 -9.44 3.93 -7.74
N GLY A 276 -9.35 4.50 -6.53
CA GLY A 276 -9.60 5.92 -6.29
C GLY A 276 -8.70 6.82 -7.14
N GLY A 277 -7.40 6.47 -7.24
CA GLY A 277 -6.45 7.17 -8.10
C GLY A 277 -6.79 7.05 -9.59
N ALA A 278 -7.23 5.87 -10.05
CA ALA A 278 -7.67 5.66 -11.43
C ALA A 278 -8.92 6.49 -11.76
N VAL A 279 -9.92 6.47 -10.87
CA VAL A 279 -11.16 7.27 -10.99
C VAL A 279 -10.82 8.77 -11.05
N TRP A 280 -9.99 9.25 -10.14
CA TRP A 280 -9.54 10.64 -10.12
C TRP A 280 -8.85 11.05 -11.43
N THR A 281 -7.92 10.21 -11.88
CA THR A 281 -7.17 10.47 -13.13
C THR A 281 -8.13 10.52 -14.32
N MET A 282 -9.05 9.57 -14.44
CA MET A 282 -10.08 9.61 -15.49
C MET A 282 -10.91 10.88 -15.44
N LEU A 283 -11.46 11.24 -14.28
CA LEU A 283 -12.28 12.44 -14.11
C LEU A 283 -11.53 13.75 -14.39
N SER A 284 -10.22 13.78 -14.16
CA SER A 284 -9.39 14.97 -14.35
C SER A 284 -8.83 15.15 -15.76
N GLN A 285 -8.49 14.06 -16.46
CA GLN A 285 -7.88 14.11 -17.80
C GLN A 285 -8.91 14.15 -18.92
N THR A 286 -10.10 13.61 -18.66
CA THR A 286 -11.18 13.68 -19.63
C THR A 286 -12.15 14.76 -19.16
N GLY A 287 -12.41 15.76 -20.01
CA GLY A 287 -13.71 16.46 -20.00
C GLY A 287 -14.83 15.51 -20.41
N ALA A 288 -14.79 14.27 -19.92
CA ALA A 288 -15.57 13.13 -20.39
C ALA A 288 -17.04 13.47 -20.25
N SER A 289 -17.77 13.30 -21.34
CA SER A 289 -19.15 12.86 -21.22
C SER A 289 -19.11 11.63 -20.30
N LEU A 290 -19.72 11.79 -19.13
CA LEU A 290 -19.86 10.73 -18.15
C LEU A 290 -20.84 9.70 -18.72
N ASP A 291 -20.39 8.96 -19.74
CA ASP A 291 -21.18 7.96 -20.43
C ASP A 291 -21.57 6.89 -19.42
N SER A 292 -22.82 6.41 -19.52
CA SER A 292 -23.39 5.43 -18.57
C SER A 292 -22.51 4.20 -18.35
N TYR A 293 -21.68 3.82 -19.35
CA TYR A 293 -20.77 2.68 -19.27
C TYR A 293 -19.68 2.83 -18.18
N VAL A 294 -19.13 4.03 -17.97
CA VAL A 294 -18.10 4.26 -16.93
C VAL A 294 -18.71 4.09 -15.54
N PHE A 295 -19.92 4.62 -15.33
CA PHE A 295 -20.63 4.43 -14.07
C PHE A 295 -21.05 2.99 -13.82
N VAL A 296 -21.43 2.26 -14.87
CA VAL A 296 -21.70 0.81 -14.77
C VAL A 296 -20.43 0.08 -14.35
N ALA A 297 -19.28 0.39 -14.95
CA ALA A 297 -18.00 -0.20 -14.55
C ALA A 297 -17.67 0.10 -13.07
N PHE A 298 -17.83 1.35 -12.63
CA PHE A 298 -17.64 1.73 -11.23
C PHE A 298 -18.62 1.02 -10.29
N ALA A 299 -19.89 0.88 -10.68
CA ALA A 299 -20.89 0.17 -9.90
C ALA A 299 -20.54 -1.33 -9.77
N VAL A 300 -20.13 -1.98 -10.86
CA VAL A 300 -19.71 -3.39 -10.85
C VAL A 300 -18.49 -3.60 -9.96
N VAL A 301 -17.48 -2.74 -10.09
CA VAL A 301 -16.28 -2.80 -9.24
C VAL A 301 -16.65 -2.56 -7.77
N GLY A 302 -17.47 -1.54 -7.49
CA GLY A 302 -17.93 -1.22 -6.14
C GLY A 302 -18.71 -2.36 -5.49
N VAL A 303 -19.66 -2.97 -6.20
CA VAL A 303 -20.41 -4.15 -5.74
C VAL A 303 -19.47 -5.32 -5.48
N THR A 304 -18.50 -5.56 -6.37
CA THR A 304 -17.51 -6.63 -6.20
C THR A 304 -16.69 -6.43 -4.93
N VAL A 305 -16.20 -5.21 -4.68
CA VAL A 305 -15.43 -4.88 -3.47
C VAL A 305 -16.29 -5.03 -2.22
N LEU A 306 -17.53 -4.54 -2.23
CA LEU A 306 -18.46 -4.67 -1.11
C LEU A 306 -18.76 -6.15 -0.79
N PHE A 307 -19.02 -6.96 -1.81
CA PHE A 307 -19.25 -8.38 -1.67
C PHE A 307 -18.04 -9.06 -1.00
N ILE A 308 -16.84 -8.80 -1.49
CA ILE A 308 -15.62 -9.39 -0.92
C ILE A 308 -15.40 -8.91 0.52
N GLY A 309 -15.63 -7.62 0.81
CA GLY A 309 -15.49 -7.07 2.16
C GLY A 309 -16.46 -7.69 3.16
N ILE A 310 -17.73 -7.88 2.78
CA ILE A 310 -18.78 -8.47 3.62
C ILE A 310 -18.52 -9.98 3.85
N PHE A 311 -18.12 -10.70 2.79
CA PHE A 311 -17.97 -12.15 2.84
C PHE A 311 -16.54 -12.63 3.05
N TRP A 312 -15.62 -11.74 3.48
CA TRP A 312 -14.18 -12.02 3.63
C TRP A 312 -13.89 -13.34 4.36
N GLN A 313 -14.43 -13.49 5.57
CA GLN A 313 -14.19 -14.68 6.40
C GLN A 313 -14.75 -15.98 5.78
N ARG A 314 -15.83 -15.89 5.00
CA ARG A 314 -16.38 -17.07 4.30
C ARG A 314 -15.52 -17.45 3.11
N LEU A 315 -15.12 -16.46 2.30
CA LEU A 315 -14.24 -16.66 1.14
C LEU A 315 -12.88 -17.20 1.57
N ARG A 316 -12.33 -16.68 2.66
CA ARG A 316 -11.06 -17.13 3.22
C ARG A 316 -11.11 -18.61 3.60
N ARG A 317 -12.12 -19.02 4.37
CA ARG A 317 -12.28 -20.43 4.78
C ARG A 317 -12.33 -21.38 3.59
N MET A 318 -13.13 -21.05 2.58
CA MET A 318 -13.21 -21.84 1.33
C MET A 318 -11.84 -21.99 0.64
N VAL A 319 -11.03 -20.93 0.61
CA VAL A 319 -9.69 -20.98 0.01
C VAL A 319 -8.72 -21.76 0.89
N MET A 320 -8.77 -21.58 2.20
CA MET A 320 -7.88 -22.26 3.15
C MET A 320 -8.14 -23.78 3.23
N ASP A 321 -9.40 -24.21 3.06
CA ASP A 321 -9.78 -25.63 3.02
C ASP A 321 -9.18 -26.38 1.81
N LEU A 322 -8.81 -25.64 0.75
CA LEU A 322 -8.19 -26.19 -0.46
C LEU A 322 -6.65 -26.26 -0.38
N LEU A 323 -6.04 -25.65 0.65
CA LEU A 323 -4.57 -25.55 0.76
C LEU A 323 -3.95 -26.70 1.57
N PRO A 324 -2.72 -27.14 1.23
CA PRO A 324 -1.99 -28.14 2.01
C PRO A 324 -1.69 -27.68 3.44
N GLN A 325 -1.76 -28.60 4.41
CA GLN A 325 -1.50 -28.33 5.83
C GLN A 325 -0.14 -27.69 6.12
N THR A 326 0.87 -27.92 5.26
CA THR A 326 2.22 -27.34 5.39
C THR A 326 2.25 -25.82 5.21
N ILE A 327 1.34 -25.28 4.38
CA ILE A 327 1.18 -23.83 4.17
C ILE A 327 0.31 -23.25 5.29
N THR A 328 -0.81 -23.92 5.60
CA THR A 328 -1.75 -23.51 6.65
C THR A 328 -1.10 -23.44 8.04
N ALA A 329 -0.17 -24.33 8.37
CA ALA A 329 0.54 -24.31 9.66
C ALA A 329 1.49 -23.12 9.85
N ARG A 330 1.89 -22.45 8.77
CA ARG A 330 2.73 -21.23 8.82
C ARG A 330 1.92 -19.94 8.72
N LEU A 331 0.64 -20.06 8.40
CA LEU A 331 -0.31 -18.96 8.27
C LEU A 331 -1.29 -19.01 9.46
N HIS A 332 -2.03 -17.92 9.67
CA HIS A 332 -2.98 -17.84 10.79
C HIS A 332 -4.08 -18.90 10.61
N ALA A 333 -4.53 -19.52 11.72
CA ALA A 333 -5.66 -20.43 11.68
C ALA A 333 -6.89 -19.71 11.08
N ALA A 334 -7.63 -20.38 10.19
CA ALA A 334 -8.95 -19.92 9.82
C ALA A 334 -9.91 -20.29 10.96
N PRO A 335 -10.64 -19.34 11.56
CA PRO A 335 -11.62 -19.65 12.60
C PRO A 335 -12.81 -20.46 12.07
#